data_AF-A0A7T6Z1S5-F1
#
_entry.id   AF-A0A7T6Z1S5-F1
#
_cell.length_a   1.000
_cell.length_b   1.000
_cell.length_c   1.000
_cell.angle_alpha   90.00
_cell.angle_beta   90.00
_cell.angle_gamma   90.00
#
_symmetry.space_group_name_H-M   'P 1'
#
loop_
_entity.id
_entity.type
_entity.pdbx_description
1 polymer ?
#
loop_
_entity_poly.entity_id
_entity_poly.type
_entity_poly.pdbx_seq_one_letter_code
_entity_poly.pdbx_strand_id
1 'polypeptide(L)'
;MSNDHRESRIDHDHLFKELLQEFFSEFIVLFFPNIYEDIDFAHLNFLDKELFNDIQRRKSKEVDMVVETRLKGEDSLILIHLEQQAQYEDDFNERMFLYFSRLLEENPGTRILPIALFSYDDQNKQEPTTYEMTLPFCVVLNGILSGQLTFYTTQFIL
;
A
#
# COMPACT_ATOMS: atom_id res chain seq x y z
N MET A 1 4.93 20.34 30.19
CA MET A 1 3.72 20.10 29.40
C MET A 1 4.13 19.51 28.07
N SER A 2 3.34 18.53 27.60
CA SER A 2 3.39 17.84 26.30
C SER A 2 4.42 16.72 26.13
N ASN A 3 4.05 15.52 26.61
CA ASN A 3 4.51 14.25 26.03
C ASN A 3 3.32 13.31 25.65
N ASP A 4 2.10 13.84 25.61
CA ASP A 4 0.83 13.08 25.54
C ASP A 4 0.31 12.85 24.09
N HIS A 5 0.84 13.59 23.10
CA HIS A 5 0.35 13.52 21.71
C HIS A 5 1.02 12.43 20.85
N ARG A 6 2.08 11.76 21.33
CA ARG A 6 2.75 10.69 20.57
C ARG A 6 2.21 9.30 20.91
N GLU A 7 1.83 9.06 22.17
CA GLU A 7 1.25 7.77 22.59
C GLU A 7 -0.13 7.55 21.96
N SER A 8 -0.99 8.59 21.89
CA SER A 8 -2.31 8.50 21.26
C SER A 8 -2.26 8.22 19.76
N ARG A 9 -1.32 8.80 19.01
CA ARG A 9 -1.16 8.53 17.57
C ARG A 9 -0.76 7.08 17.28
N ILE A 10 0.21 6.55 18.02
CA ILE A 10 0.68 5.17 17.84
C ILE A 10 -0.47 4.17 18.11
N ASP A 11 -1.33 4.48 19.08
CA ASP A 11 -2.51 3.67 19.40
C ASP A 11 -3.55 3.70 18.27
N HIS A 12 -3.86 4.88 17.71
CA HIS A 12 -4.78 4.98 16.57
C HIS A 12 -4.28 4.27 15.30
N ASP A 13 -3.00 4.40 14.96
CA ASP A 13 -2.41 3.73 13.80
C ASP A 13 -2.47 2.20 13.94
N HIS A 14 -2.20 1.70 15.14
CA HIS A 14 -2.26 0.28 15.45
C HIS A 14 -3.69 -0.25 15.41
N LEU A 15 -4.63 0.43 16.05
CA LEU A 15 -6.06 0.06 16.04
C LEU A 15 -6.65 0.05 14.63
N PHE A 16 -6.28 1.01 13.78
CA PHE A 16 -6.73 1.01 12.39
C PHE A 16 -6.18 -0.19 11.60
N LYS A 17 -4.91 -0.56 11.82
CA LYS A 17 -4.30 -1.74 11.20
C LYS A 17 -5.01 -3.02 11.64
N GLU A 18 -5.27 -3.18 12.93
CA GLU A 18 -6.02 -4.32 13.45
C GLU A 18 -7.44 -4.36 12.86
N LEU A 19 -8.13 -3.22 12.80
CA LEU A 19 -9.45 -3.12 12.20
C LEU A 19 -9.43 -3.49 10.71
N LEU A 20 -8.43 -3.00 9.97
CA LEU A 20 -8.29 -3.29 8.55
C LEU A 20 -7.98 -4.78 8.30
N GLN A 21 -7.22 -5.44 9.19
CA GLN A 21 -6.97 -6.87 9.13
C GLN A 21 -8.24 -7.68 9.43
N GLU A 22 -8.96 -7.34 10.49
CA GLU A 22 -10.18 -8.04 10.92
C GLU A 22 -11.30 -7.90 9.88
N PHE A 23 -11.47 -6.70 9.32
CA PHE A 23 -12.53 -6.37 8.36
C PHE A 23 -12.00 -6.26 6.92
N PHE A 24 -10.95 -7.02 6.59
CA PHE A 24 -10.29 -6.92 5.29
C PHE A 24 -11.26 -7.16 4.12
N SER A 25 -12.13 -8.15 4.23
CA SER A 25 -13.07 -8.50 3.15
C SER A 25 -14.13 -7.41 2.92
N GLU A 26 -14.66 -6.87 4.02
CA GLU A 26 -15.62 -5.77 4.06
C GLU A 26 -15.02 -4.48 3.54
N PHE A 27 -13.74 -4.26 3.84
CA PHE A 27 -12.99 -3.14 3.31
C PHE A 27 -12.84 -3.25 1.78
N ILE A 28 -12.43 -4.41 1.27
CA ILE A 28 -12.29 -4.60 -0.18
C ILE A 28 -13.62 -4.45 -0.91
N VAL A 29 -14.73 -5.01 -0.42
CA VAL A 29 -16.02 -4.87 -1.10
C VAL A 29 -16.49 -3.42 -1.15
N LEU A 30 -16.20 -2.64 -0.10
CA LEU A 30 -16.62 -1.26 0.01
C LEU A 30 -15.85 -0.33 -0.93
N PHE A 31 -14.54 -0.52 -1.03
CA PHE A 31 -13.64 0.42 -1.72
C PHE A 31 -13.15 -0.08 -3.08
N PHE A 32 -13.05 -1.39 -3.26
CA PHE A 32 -12.57 -2.00 -4.49
C PHE A 32 -13.50 -3.14 -4.94
N PRO A 33 -14.79 -2.86 -5.20
CA PRO A 33 -15.76 -3.89 -5.58
C PRO A 33 -15.37 -4.64 -6.85
N ASN A 34 -14.61 -4.00 -7.75
CA ASN A 34 -14.16 -4.62 -9.00
C ASN A 34 -13.10 -5.71 -8.80
N ILE A 35 -12.29 -5.65 -7.73
CA ILE A 35 -11.29 -6.69 -7.42
C ILE A 35 -11.82 -7.69 -6.39
N TYR A 36 -12.88 -7.35 -5.65
CA TYR A 36 -13.45 -8.20 -4.62
C TYR A 36 -13.74 -9.61 -5.13
N GLU A 37 -14.43 -9.71 -6.27
CA GLU A 37 -14.80 -10.99 -6.90
C GLU A 37 -13.58 -11.82 -7.34
N ASP A 38 -12.41 -11.19 -7.47
CA ASP A 38 -11.18 -11.82 -7.94
C ASP A 38 -10.31 -12.32 -6.77
N ILE A 39 -10.57 -11.93 -5.52
CA ILE A 39 -9.79 -12.31 -4.34
C ILE A 39 -10.37 -13.57 -3.68
N ASP A 40 -9.48 -14.51 -3.35
CA ASP A 40 -9.81 -15.68 -2.56
C ASP A 40 -9.68 -15.37 -1.04
N PHE A 41 -10.77 -14.90 -0.44
CA PHE A 41 -10.83 -14.59 0.99
C PHE A 41 -10.75 -15.82 1.91
N ALA A 42 -10.88 -17.05 1.38
CA ALA A 42 -10.68 -18.26 2.16
C ALA A 42 -9.19 -18.60 2.35
N HIS A 43 -8.30 -17.95 1.59
CA HIS A 43 -6.86 -18.18 1.59
C HIS A 43 -6.09 -16.91 1.96
N LEU A 44 -6.56 -16.15 2.94
CA LEU A 44 -5.81 -14.98 3.44
C LEU A 44 -4.73 -15.40 4.42
N ASN A 45 -3.51 -14.93 4.19
CA ASN A 45 -2.43 -14.98 5.17
C ASN A 45 -1.76 -13.61 5.27
N PHE A 46 -1.80 -13.00 6.45
CA PHE A 46 -1.20 -11.69 6.69
C PHE A 46 0.26 -11.86 7.07
N LEU A 47 1.16 -11.30 6.26
CA LEU A 47 2.61 -11.44 6.43
C LEU A 47 3.18 -10.40 7.40
N ASP A 48 4.20 -10.84 8.14
CA ASP A 48 4.96 -9.97 9.04
C ASP A 48 5.88 -9.00 8.25
N LYS A 49 6.10 -7.82 8.83
CA LYS A 49 6.76 -6.66 8.21
C LYS A 49 8.29 -6.76 8.19
N GLU A 50 8.86 -7.82 8.75
CA GLU A 50 10.32 -7.99 8.86
C GLU A 50 11.03 -7.93 7.51
N LEU A 51 10.34 -8.28 6.42
CA LEU A 51 10.84 -8.22 5.03
C LEU A 51 11.24 -6.81 4.55
N PHE A 52 10.74 -5.76 5.22
CA PHE A 52 10.90 -4.37 4.78
C PHE A 52 11.80 -3.52 5.69
N ASN A 53 12.39 -4.11 6.72
CA ASN A 53 13.18 -3.41 7.73
C ASN A 53 14.31 -2.55 7.14
N ASP A 54 14.94 -2.99 6.03
CA ASP A 54 16.03 -2.25 5.39
C ASP A 54 15.55 -0.98 4.64
N ILE A 55 14.34 -1.01 4.06
CA ILE A 55 13.72 0.16 3.41
C ILE A 55 13.27 1.17 4.47
N GLN A 56 12.77 0.69 5.60
CA GLN A 56 12.32 1.50 6.74
C GLN A 56 13.44 2.28 7.44
N ARG A 57 14.72 1.88 7.30
CA ARG A 57 15.85 2.64 7.89
C ARG A 57 15.99 4.06 7.34
N ARG A 58 15.38 4.38 6.19
CA ARG A 58 15.46 5.73 5.58
C ARG A 58 14.37 6.69 6.06
N LYS A 59 13.20 6.21 6.49
CA LYS A 59 12.09 7.01 7.06
C LYS A 59 11.19 6.11 7.91
N SER A 60 10.69 6.62 9.03
CA SER A 60 9.92 5.89 10.05
C SER A 60 8.47 5.57 9.64
N LYS A 61 8.21 5.26 8.37
CA LYS A 61 6.88 4.86 7.90
C LYS A 61 6.97 3.41 7.47
N GLU A 62 6.14 2.60 8.10
CA GLU A 62 6.08 1.16 7.91
C GLU A 62 5.28 0.83 6.65
N VAL A 63 5.57 -0.30 6.01
CA VAL A 63 4.56 -0.99 5.21
C VAL A 63 3.45 -1.38 6.15
N ASP A 64 2.21 -1.11 5.78
CA ASP A 64 1.12 -1.28 6.72
C ASP A 64 0.65 -2.72 6.77
N MET A 65 0.61 -3.40 5.62
CA MET A 65 0.18 -4.79 5.54
C MET A 65 0.57 -5.44 4.19
N VAL A 66 0.94 -6.71 4.23
CA VAL A 66 1.03 -7.57 3.03
C VAL A 66 0.15 -8.78 3.26
N VAL A 67 -0.69 -9.10 2.28
CA VAL A 67 -1.64 -10.20 2.34
C VAL A 67 -1.32 -11.19 1.23
N GLU A 68 -0.95 -12.41 1.60
CA GLU A 68 -0.95 -13.56 0.71
C GLU A 68 -2.38 -14.03 0.46
N THR A 69 -2.71 -14.25 -0.81
CA THR A 69 -4.02 -14.75 -1.25
C THR A 69 -3.90 -15.34 -2.65
N ARG A 70 -5.04 -15.62 -3.30
CA ARG A 70 -5.12 -15.89 -4.72
C ARG A 70 -5.94 -14.83 -5.42
N LEU A 71 -5.43 -14.33 -6.54
CA LEU A 71 -6.16 -13.47 -7.46
C LEU A 71 -6.51 -14.26 -8.70
N LYS A 72 -7.82 -14.43 -8.99
CA LYS A 72 -8.31 -15.28 -10.09
C LYS A 72 -7.74 -16.71 -10.06
N GLY A 73 -7.50 -17.25 -8.87
CA GLY A 73 -6.93 -18.58 -8.66
C GLY A 73 -5.41 -18.68 -8.76
N GLU A 74 -4.69 -17.58 -8.98
CA GLU A 74 -3.22 -17.55 -8.99
C GLU A 74 -2.67 -16.99 -7.68
N ASP A 75 -1.67 -17.66 -7.10
CA ASP A 75 -1.01 -17.19 -5.88
C ASP A 75 -0.47 -15.77 -6.09
N SER A 76 -0.82 -14.88 -5.16
CA SER A 76 -0.66 -13.44 -5.30
C SER A 76 -0.44 -12.77 -3.95
N LEU A 77 0.16 -11.59 -3.99
CA LEU A 77 0.33 -10.71 -2.84
C LEU A 77 -0.50 -9.45 -3.05
N ILE A 78 -1.15 -8.99 -1.99
CA ILE A 78 -1.73 -7.65 -1.92
C ILE A 78 -0.84 -6.83 -0.99
N LEU A 79 -0.23 -5.78 -1.54
CA LEU A 79 0.62 -4.86 -0.80
C LEU A 79 -0.21 -3.63 -0.45
N ILE A 80 -0.38 -3.35 0.84
CA ILE A 80 -1.19 -2.23 1.32
C ILE A 80 -0.31 -1.25 2.07
N HIS A 81 -0.31 -0.01 1.59
CA HIS A 81 0.36 1.10 2.24
C HIS A 81 -0.66 2.19 2.58
N LEU A 82 -0.71 2.53 3.86
CA LEU A 82 -1.56 3.52 4.48
C LEU A 82 -0.75 4.78 4.75
N GLU A 83 -1.28 5.91 4.30
CA GLU A 83 -0.73 7.22 4.59
C GLU A 83 -1.75 8.03 5.38
N GLN A 84 -1.43 8.25 6.66
CA GLN A 84 -2.33 8.91 7.61
C GLN A 84 -2.07 10.41 7.80
N GLN A 85 -0.96 10.94 7.30
CA GLN A 85 -0.59 12.34 7.55
C GLN A 85 -1.18 13.28 6.50
N ALA A 86 -2.04 14.23 6.89
CA ALA A 86 -2.82 15.22 6.08
C ALA A 86 -2.21 15.86 4.80
N GLN A 87 -0.97 15.57 4.45
CA GLN A 87 -0.31 15.95 3.22
C GLN A 87 0.38 14.73 2.58
N TYR A 88 0.15 14.55 1.28
CA TYR A 88 0.96 13.67 0.44
C TYR A 88 2.44 14.03 0.56
N GLU A 89 3.26 13.00 0.69
CA GLU A 89 4.70 13.13 0.66
C GLU A 89 5.20 12.82 -0.74
N ASP A 90 6.05 13.69 -1.28
CA ASP A 90 6.59 13.57 -2.64
C ASP A 90 7.28 12.21 -2.91
N ASP A 91 7.78 11.53 -1.85
CA ASP A 91 8.42 10.22 -1.94
C ASP A 91 7.49 9.03 -1.71
N PHE A 92 6.18 9.22 -1.51
CA PHE A 92 5.23 8.11 -1.29
C PHE A 92 5.28 7.08 -2.43
N ASN A 93 5.19 7.55 -3.68
CA ASN A 93 5.24 6.68 -4.85
C ASN A 93 6.59 5.97 -5.00
N GLU A 94 7.68 6.63 -4.61
CA GLU A 94 9.01 5.99 -4.57
C GLU A 94 9.04 4.87 -3.54
N ARG A 95 8.54 5.10 -2.32
CA ARG A 95 8.46 4.06 -1.29
C ARG A 95 7.60 2.89 -1.75
N MET A 96 6.45 3.18 -2.35
CA MET A 96 5.55 2.13 -2.83
C MET A 96 6.21 1.28 -3.93
N PHE A 97 6.97 1.92 -4.84
CA PHE A 97 7.77 1.23 -5.83
C PHE A 97 8.88 0.37 -5.20
N LEU A 98 9.58 0.87 -4.18
CA LEU A 98 10.62 0.11 -3.48
C LEU A 98 10.05 -1.12 -2.77
N TYR A 99 8.92 -0.99 -2.09
CA TYR A 99 8.25 -2.13 -1.45
C TYR A 99 7.76 -3.17 -2.45
N PHE A 100 7.14 -2.73 -3.54
CA PHE A 100 6.74 -3.61 -4.63
C PHE A 100 7.95 -4.36 -5.20
N SER A 101 9.04 -3.65 -5.47
CA SER A 101 10.26 -4.25 -6.03
C SER A 101 10.87 -5.29 -5.09
N ARG A 102 10.86 -5.03 -3.78
CA ARG A 102 11.32 -5.97 -2.76
C ARG A 102 10.46 -7.23 -2.71
N LEU A 103 9.14 -7.09 -2.75
CA LEU A 103 8.23 -8.23 -2.80
C LEU A 103 8.44 -9.07 -4.05
N LEU A 104 8.67 -8.42 -5.20
CA LEU A 104 8.93 -9.10 -6.46
C LEU A 104 10.25 -9.87 -6.45
N GLU A 105 11.29 -9.30 -5.83
CA GLU A 105 12.59 -9.94 -5.63
C GLU A 105 12.48 -11.20 -4.76
N GLU A 106 11.78 -11.11 -3.63
CA GLU A 106 11.61 -12.22 -2.69
C GLU A 106 10.61 -13.28 -3.18
N ASN A 107 9.67 -12.91 -4.07
CA ASN A 107 8.63 -13.80 -4.59
C ASN A 107 8.58 -13.83 -6.13
N PRO A 108 9.63 -14.31 -6.81
CA PRO A 108 9.68 -14.32 -8.27
C PRO A 108 8.50 -15.07 -8.90
N GLY A 109 7.84 -14.43 -9.87
CA GLY A 109 6.69 -15.00 -10.59
C GLY A 109 5.35 -14.84 -9.90
N THR A 110 5.32 -14.32 -8.67
CA THR A 110 4.08 -14.00 -7.94
C THR A 110 3.52 -12.66 -8.40
N ARG A 111 2.19 -12.58 -8.58
CA ARG A 111 1.53 -11.31 -8.90
C ARG A 111 1.40 -10.47 -7.64
N ILE A 112 1.64 -9.17 -7.76
CA ILE A 112 1.53 -8.23 -6.65
C ILE A 112 0.54 -7.13 -7.02
N LEU A 113 -0.49 -6.97 -6.19
CA LEU A 113 -1.49 -5.92 -6.29
C LEU A 113 -1.18 -4.83 -5.24
N PRO A 114 -0.67 -3.66 -5.65
CA PRO A 114 -0.44 -2.57 -4.72
C PRO A 114 -1.70 -1.72 -4.52
N ILE A 115 -2.01 -1.44 -3.25
CA ILE A 115 -3.11 -0.59 -2.80
C ILE A 115 -2.55 0.50 -1.90
N ALA A 116 -2.87 1.75 -2.24
CA ALA A 116 -2.52 2.93 -1.47
C ALA A 116 -3.78 3.50 -0.80
N LEU A 117 -3.74 3.62 0.52
CA LEU A 117 -4.83 4.09 1.36
C LEU A 117 -4.48 5.45 1.94
N PHE A 118 -5.32 6.45 1.71
CA PHE A 118 -5.09 7.81 2.19
C PHE A 118 -6.22 8.23 3.14
N SER A 119 -5.85 8.74 4.31
CA SER A 119 -6.80 9.23 5.31
C SER A 119 -6.75 10.76 5.41
N TYR A 120 -7.21 11.49 4.37
CA TYR A 120 -7.21 12.96 4.33
C TYR A 120 -8.61 13.55 4.14
N ASP A 121 -8.82 14.75 4.70
CA ASP A 121 -10.06 15.52 4.61
C ASP A 121 -10.19 16.35 3.31
N ASP A 122 -9.24 16.24 2.38
CA ASP A 122 -9.23 17.03 1.14
C ASP A 122 -9.50 16.16 -0.11
N GLN A 123 -10.78 15.97 -0.40
CA GLN A 123 -11.30 15.23 -1.55
C GLN A 123 -10.89 15.82 -2.92
N ASN A 124 -10.29 17.02 -2.95
CA ASN A 124 -9.84 17.67 -4.19
C ASN A 124 -8.38 17.36 -4.55
N LYS A 125 -7.62 16.67 -3.70
CA LYS A 125 -6.25 16.25 -4.02
C LYS A 125 -6.27 15.00 -4.89
N GLN A 126 -5.97 15.17 -6.17
CA GLN A 126 -5.62 14.06 -7.04
C GLN A 126 -4.16 13.70 -6.80
N GLU A 127 -3.92 12.63 -6.05
CA GLU A 127 -2.57 12.14 -5.82
C GLU A 127 -2.06 11.39 -7.05
N PRO A 128 -0.79 11.53 -7.42
CA PRO A 128 -0.24 10.81 -8.57
C PRO A 128 -0.33 9.31 -8.31
N THR A 129 -0.98 8.57 -9.20
CA THR A 129 -1.16 7.10 -9.08
C THR A 129 -0.02 6.30 -9.69
N THR A 130 1.07 6.97 -10.08
CA THR A 130 2.16 6.42 -10.88
C THR A 130 3.51 6.91 -10.34
N TYR A 131 4.47 6.00 -10.25
CA TYR A 131 5.89 6.33 -10.05
C TYR A 131 6.62 6.40 -11.38
N GLU A 132 7.40 7.46 -11.60
CA GLU A 132 8.19 7.67 -12.81
C GLU A 132 9.64 8.02 -12.47
N MET A 133 10.59 7.35 -13.13
CA MET A 133 12.01 7.68 -13.07
C MET A 133 12.46 8.32 -14.39
N THR A 134 12.87 9.59 -14.33
CA THR A 134 13.30 10.37 -15.49
C THR A 134 14.75 10.80 -15.39
N LEU A 135 15.47 10.75 -16.51
CA LEU A 135 16.74 11.42 -16.72
C LEU A 135 16.52 12.64 -17.63
N PRO A 136 17.45 13.63 -17.66
CA PRO A 136 17.29 14.83 -18.48
C PRO A 136 17.04 14.59 -19.98
N PHE A 137 17.32 13.38 -20.48
CA PHE A 137 17.23 13.00 -21.88
C PHE A 137 16.27 11.84 -22.17
N CYS A 138 15.68 11.17 -21.17
CA CYS A 138 14.71 10.11 -21.38
C CYS A 138 13.92 9.76 -20.11
N VAL A 139 12.77 9.13 -20.29
CA VAL A 139 12.10 8.42 -19.20
C VAL A 139 12.71 7.02 -19.11
N VAL A 140 13.31 6.70 -17.96
CA VAL A 140 13.98 5.41 -17.70
C VAL A 140 12.97 4.35 -17.32
N LEU A 141 12.02 4.74 -16.48
CA LEU A 141 10.93 3.89 -16.04
C LEU A 141 9.67 4.75 -16.01
N ASN A 142 8.84 4.57 -17.04
CA ASN A 142 7.44 4.97 -16.99
C ASN A 142 6.63 3.68 -16.88
N GLY A 143 5.54 3.68 -16.14
CA GLY A 143 4.64 2.53 -15.97
C GLY A 143 3.98 2.00 -17.26
N ILE A 144 4.51 2.28 -18.46
CA ILE A 144 4.03 1.74 -19.73
C ILE A 144 5.22 1.39 -20.65
N LEU A 145 5.84 0.26 -20.38
CA LEU A 145 6.30 -0.68 -21.42
C LEU A 145 5.85 -2.08 -20.96
N SER A 146 4.61 -2.45 -21.31
CA SER A 146 3.93 -3.75 -21.15
C SER A 146 3.16 -4.12 -19.86
N GLY A 147 3.10 -3.28 -18.83
CA GLY A 147 2.18 -3.52 -17.70
C GLY A 147 2.18 -2.35 -16.71
N GLN A 148 1.03 -1.72 -16.49
CA GLN A 148 0.90 -0.63 -15.54
C GLN A 148 1.07 -1.15 -14.11
N LEU A 149 1.99 -0.56 -13.34
CA LEU A 149 1.88 -0.57 -11.89
C LEU A 149 0.94 0.56 -11.50
N THR A 150 -0.35 0.37 -11.75
CA THR A 150 -1.39 1.28 -11.27
C THR A 150 -1.59 1.00 -9.80
N PHE A 151 -1.31 1.99 -8.95
CA PHE A 151 -1.70 1.91 -7.55
C PHE A 151 -3.21 2.09 -7.47
N TYR A 152 -3.89 1.12 -6.86
CA TYR A 152 -5.29 1.29 -6.51
C TYR A 152 -5.34 2.24 -5.33
N THR A 153 -5.82 3.46 -5.57
CA THR A 153 -5.90 4.49 -4.56
C THR A 153 -7.33 4.58 -4.02
N THR A 154 -7.45 4.76 -2.72
CA THR A 154 -8.72 5.16 -2.13
C THR A 154 -8.48 6.15 -1.01
N GLN A 155 -9.25 7.23 -1.05
CA GLN A 155 -9.30 8.25 -0.01
C GLN A 155 -10.54 8.01 0.84
N PHE A 156 -10.37 8.00 2.15
CA PHE A 156 -11.47 7.90 3.11
C PHE A 156 -11.25 8.86 4.28
N ILE A 157 -12.35 9.25 4.91
CA ILE A 157 -12.36 10.14 6.07
C ILE A 157 -12.58 9.24 7.29
N LEU A 158 -11.62 9.22 8.22
CA LEU A 158 -11.73 8.56 9.54
C LEU A 158 -12.12 9.57 10.62
#